data_AF-A0A9W4ZDD4-F1
#
_entry.id   AF-A0A9W4ZDD4-F1
#
_cell.length_a   1.000
_cell.length_b   1.000
_cell.length_c   1.000
_cell.angle_alpha   90.00
_cell.angle_beta   90.00
_cell.angle_gamma   90.00
#
_symmetry.space_group_name_H-M   'P 1'
#
loop_
_entity.id
_entity.type
_entity.pdbx_description
1 polymer ?
#
loop_
_entity_poly.entity_id
_entity_poly.type
_entity_poly.pdbx_seq_one_letter_code
_entity_poly.pdbx_strand_id
1 'polypeptide(L)'
;MPGSILDAAKANATSLINSGFGGHVRVYPNRILIMDTKDEKSAKKVWQWNLNELGYSSTGVNGPYGTAITSDGRIVADFITAGTLSGNLVQGGEITGSTLRTSDSVNYVNISKQFIRLYESSKTRVFVGYYKNSRNEIQPTLILGGDSDSTGANGAIMVYQFSDTSVKSGGIGITKGLDGNGYLNAASLYFSQTGNAMLDADKMIVLNAESEMRFKVKDQFRFYRNDNWIASIGVASGGDTDIMLPNAIIRNSSWDNGYIQVKTALGTYYQGVIASDFKVSSKETYKTNIRPVAFSALEKVMEWEIKQYNLKNDIPKLYEMRMNRKEGEPTITTDAIPTHYGLVIPKEAEENGVGLYGMLSQLTSAFQEHVIKTVARLEELEPLKPKGNIKNRNRIKRQRRPSRHVKRSSRKRCSHAK
;
A
#
# COMPACT_ATOMS: atom_id res chain seq x y z
N MET A 1 -59.86 -26.17 18.43
CA MET A 1 -58.48 -26.28 18.96
C MET A 1 -58.25 -25.09 19.89
N PRO A 2 -57.70 -25.27 21.11
CA PRO A 2 -57.42 -24.14 22.00
C PRO A 2 -56.46 -23.14 21.34
N GLY A 3 -56.72 -21.83 21.52
CA GLY A 3 -56.04 -20.74 20.81
C GLY A 3 -54.62 -20.43 21.30
N SER A 4 -54.17 -21.01 22.42
CA SER A 4 -52.82 -20.87 22.97
C SER A 4 -52.44 -22.04 23.89
N ILE A 5 -51.15 -22.20 24.20
CA ILE A 5 -50.66 -23.17 25.22
C ILE A 5 -51.30 -22.90 26.58
N LEU A 6 -51.50 -21.64 26.94
CA LEU A 6 -52.14 -21.25 28.20
C LEU A 6 -53.61 -21.67 28.24
N ASP A 7 -54.34 -21.51 27.14
CA ASP A 7 -55.75 -21.94 27.07
C ASP A 7 -55.88 -23.46 27.13
N ALA A 8 -54.96 -24.18 26.48
CA ALA A 8 -54.88 -25.64 26.60
C ALA A 8 -54.60 -26.08 28.04
N ALA A 9 -53.67 -25.41 28.74
CA ALA A 9 -53.37 -25.68 30.13
C ALA A 9 -54.58 -25.41 31.05
N LYS A 10 -55.30 -24.30 30.84
CA LYS A 10 -56.54 -23.99 31.58
C LYS A 10 -57.63 -25.03 31.33
N ALA A 11 -57.84 -25.44 30.09
CA ALA A 11 -58.81 -26.46 29.73
C ALA A 11 -58.45 -27.83 30.33
N ASN A 12 -57.17 -28.21 30.27
CA ASN A 12 -56.67 -29.44 30.90
C ASN A 12 -56.86 -29.41 32.43
N ALA A 13 -56.46 -28.31 33.09
CA ALA A 13 -56.67 -28.15 34.53
C ALA A 13 -58.15 -28.25 34.91
N THR A 14 -59.02 -27.57 34.15
CA THR A 14 -60.48 -27.64 34.34
C THR A 14 -61.00 -29.05 34.17
N SER A 15 -60.55 -29.77 33.13
CA SER A 15 -60.92 -31.16 32.90
C SER A 15 -60.46 -32.08 34.02
N LEU A 16 -59.20 -31.97 34.47
CA LEU A 16 -58.65 -32.80 35.54
C LEU A 16 -59.41 -32.60 36.85
N ILE A 17 -59.75 -31.35 37.19
CA ILE A 17 -60.56 -31.03 38.36
C ILE A 17 -61.96 -31.65 38.24
N ASN A 18 -62.61 -31.51 37.08
CA ASN A 18 -63.97 -32.02 36.86
C ASN A 18 -64.04 -33.51 36.52
N SER A 19 -62.91 -34.21 36.31
CA SER A 19 -62.85 -35.66 36.14
C SER A 19 -62.31 -36.38 37.37
N GLY A 20 -61.70 -35.65 38.31
CA GLY A 20 -61.11 -36.18 39.54
C GLY A 20 -62.12 -36.53 40.62
N PHE A 21 -63.38 -36.77 40.27
CA PHE A 21 -64.40 -37.18 41.23
C PHE A 21 -64.12 -38.61 41.73
N GLY A 22 -64.25 -38.81 43.04
CA GLY A 22 -63.85 -40.04 43.71
C GLY A 22 -62.48 -39.93 44.36
N GLY A 23 -62.31 -40.62 45.49
CA GLY A 23 -61.12 -40.53 46.33
C GLY A 23 -61.47 -40.69 47.80
N HIS A 24 -60.45 -40.95 48.61
CA HIS A 24 -60.60 -41.18 50.05
C HIS A 24 -59.93 -40.04 50.81
N VAL A 25 -60.76 -39.21 51.45
CA VAL A 25 -60.30 -38.11 52.29
C VAL A 25 -60.07 -38.63 53.70
N ARG A 26 -58.87 -38.42 54.24
CA ARG A 26 -58.56 -38.64 55.66
C ARG A 26 -58.10 -37.32 56.27
N VAL A 27 -58.76 -36.93 57.35
CA VAL A 27 -58.41 -35.73 58.12
C VAL A 27 -57.75 -36.17 59.43
N TYR A 28 -56.53 -35.69 59.64
CA TYR A 28 -55.79 -35.83 60.87
C TYR A 28 -55.61 -34.45 61.51
N PRO A 29 -55.35 -34.36 62.83
CA PRO A 29 -55.04 -33.08 63.47
C PRO A 29 -53.88 -32.30 62.82
N ASN A 30 -52.95 -32.98 62.15
CA ASN A 30 -51.73 -32.39 61.59
C ASN A 30 -51.64 -32.42 60.05
N ARG A 31 -52.54 -33.13 59.36
CA ARG A 31 -52.53 -33.23 57.88
C ARG A 31 -53.88 -33.66 57.30
N ILE A 32 -54.09 -33.34 56.03
CA ILE A 32 -55.18 -33.84 55.20
C ILE A 32 -54.57 -34.69 54.08
N LEU A 33 -55.15 -35.87 53.84
CA LEU A 33 -54.82 -36.74 52.72
C LEU A 33 -56.03 -36.90 51.79
N ILE A 34 -55.82 -36.77 50.49
CA ILE A 34 -56.77 -37.16 49.45
C ILE A 34 -56.08 -38.22 48.60
N MET A 35 -56.62 -39.44 48.58
CA MET A 35 -55.94 -40.62 48.05
C MET A 35 -56.81 -41.40 47.05
N ASP A 36 -56.17 -42.17 46.17
CA ASP A 36 -56.84 -43.09 45.23
C ASP A 36 -57.37 -44.39 45.85
N THR A 37 -56.93 -44.76 47.06
CA THR A 37 -57.45 -45.93 47.80
C THR A 37 -57.75 -45.60 49.27
N LYS A 38 -58.58 -46.42 49.92
CA LYS A 38 -58.93 -46.22 51.34
C LYS A 38 -57.75 -46.45 52.26
N ASP A 39 -56.84 -47.36 51.92
CA ASP A 39 -55.70 -47.75 52.74
C ASP A 39 -54.43 -47.00 52.32
N GLU A 40 -53.85 -46.21 53.24
CA GLU A 40 -52.64 -45.40 53.03
C GLU A 40 -51.45 -46.21 52.51
N LYS A 41 -51.31 -47.48 52.90
CA LYS A 41 -50.20 -48.34 52.45
C LYS A 41 -50.31 -48.72 50.98
N SER A 42 -51.53 -48.71 50.44
CA SER A 42 -51.82 -49.10 49.05
C SER A 42 -52.00 -47.88 48.13
N ALA A 43 -52.14 -46.68 48.69
CA ALA A 43 -52.36 -45.45 47.94
C ALA A 43 -51.11 -45.08 47.11
N LYS A 44 -51.33 -44.67 45.86
CA LYS A 44 -50.26 -44.23 44.95
C LYS A 44 -50.41 -42.76 44.59
N LYS A 45 -51.62 -42.33 44.23
CA LYS A 45 -51.91 -40.92 43.92
C LYS A 45 -52.41 -40.22 45.18
N VAL A 46 -51.59 -39.35 45.73
CA VAL A 46 -51.86 -38.70 47.03
C VAL A 46 -51.67 -37.20 46.91
N TRP A 47 -52.71 -36.43 47.22
CA TRP A 47 -52.58 -35.03 47.64
C TRP A 47 -52.48 -34.99 49.16
N GLN A 48 -51.45 -34.33 49.66
CA GLN A 48 -51.27 -34.08 51.09
C GLN A 48 -51.22 -32.58 51.36
N TRP A 49 -51.88 -32.14 52.43
CA TRP A 49 -51.73 -30.80 52.98
C TRP A 49 -51.41 -30.88 54.47
N ASN A 50 -50.37 -30.20 54.92
CA ASN A 50 -50.02 -30.06 56.34
C ASN A 50 -49.64 -28.59 56.64
N LEU A 51 -49.17 -28.30 57.86
CA LEU A 51 -48.77 -26.95 58.26
C LEU A 51 -47.65 -26.35 57.39
N ASN A 52 -46.82 -27.19 56.78
CA ASN A 52 -45.62 -26.79 56.06
C ASN A 52 -45.81 -26.73 54.54
N GLU A 53 -46.61 -27.62 53.95
CA GLU A 53 -46.75 -27.70 52.49
C GLU A 53 -48.07 -28.32 52.00
N LEU A 54 -48.38 -28.05 50.74
CA LEU A 54 -49.36 -28.78 49.91
C LEU A 54 -48.59 -29.47 48.79
N GLY A 55 -48.80 -30.77 48.58
CA GLY A 55 -48.11 -31.49 47.51
C GLY A 55 -48.87 -32.67 46.93
N TYR A 56 -48.50 -33.04 45.72
CA TYR A 56 -48.95 -34.22 44.99
C TYR A 56 -47.81 -35.25 44.85
N SER A 57 -48.12 -36.51 45.14
CA SER A 57 -47.25 -37.67 44.98
C SER A 57 -47.94 -38.72 44.12
N SER A 58 -47.19 -39.32 43.19
CA SER A 58 -47.64 -40.47 42.39
C SER A 58 -47.11 -41.81 42.92
N THR A 59 -46.39 -41.80 44.05
CA THR A 59 -45.73 -42.97 44.66
C THR A 59 -46.24 -43.27 46.07
N GLY A 60 -47.29 -42.58 46.52
CA GLY A 60 -47.95 -42.80 47.81
C GLY A 60 -47.67 -41.72 48.86
N VAL A 61 -48.16 -41.96 50.08
CA VAL A 61 -48.19 -40.99 51.19
C VAL A 61 -46.82 -40.50 51.63
N ASN A 62 -45.76 -41.29 51.44
CA ASN A 62 -44.40 -40.93 51.85
C ASN A 62 -43.60 -40.19 50.76
N GLY A 63 -44.23 -39.86 49.63
CA GLY A 63 -43.57 -39.18 48.51
C GLY A 63 -42.67 -40.09 47.66
N PRO A 64 -41.76 -39.51 46.84
CA PRO A 64 -41.49 -38.07 46.71
C PRO A 64 -42.66 -37.25 46.15
N TYR A 65 -42.73 -35.98 46.54
CA TYR A 65 -43.73 -35.02 46.03
C TYR A 65 -43.15 -34.24 44.85
N GLY A 66 -43.49 -34.64 43.62
CA GLY A 66 -43.00 -33.99 42.39
C GLY A 66 -43.65 -32.63 42.10
N THR A 67 -44.75 -32.30 42.78
CA THR A 67 -45.38 -30.98 42.71
C THR A 67 -45.76 -30.51 44.11
N ALA A 68 -45.25 -29.36 44.55
CA ALA A 68 -45.54 -28.84 45.88
C ALA A 68 -45.49 -27.32 45.95
N ILE A 69 -46.28 -26.75 46.87
CA ILE A 69 -46.15 -25.38 47.37
C ILE A 69 -45.74 -25.47 48.83
N THR A 70 -44.57 -24.92 49.16
CA THR A 70 -43.94 -25.04 50.47
C THR A 70 -44.00 -23.71 51.24
N SER A 71 -44.02 -23.80 52.57
CA SER A 71 -44.13 -22.66 53.50
C SER A 71 -42.96 -21.69 53.46
N ASP A 72 -41.83 -22.11 52.91
CA ASP A 72 -40.68 -21.24 52.61
C ASP A 72 -40.84 -20.43 51.30
N GLY A 73 -42.01 -20.52 50.64
CA GLY A 73 -42.39 -19.73 49.48
C GLY A 73 -41.95 -20.32 48.13
N ARG A 74 -41.53 -21.60 48.09
CA ARG A 74 -41.10 -22.26 46.85
C ARG A 74 -42.26 -23.01 46.19
N ILE A 75 -42.18 -23.10 44.86
CA ILE A 75 -43.00 -24.00 44.05
C ILE A 75 -42.05 -25.04 43.46
N VAL A 76 -42.28 -26.31 43.77
CA VAL A 76 -41.59 -27.45 43.17
C VAL A 76 -42.46 -27.96 42.03
N ALA A 77 -41.96 -27.95 40.80
CA ALA A 77 -42.65 -28.49 39.63
C ALA A 77 -41.67 -28.68 38.47
N ASP A 78 -41.89 -29.69 37.62
CA ASP A 78 -41.16 -29.86 36.36
C ASP A 78 -41.63 -28.86 35.28
N PHE A 79 -42.90 -28.45 35.32
CA PHE A 79 -43.49 -27.54 34.36
C PHE A 79 -44.41 -26.52 35.05
N ILE A 80 -44.23 -25.25 34.69
CA ILE A 80 -45.11 -24.16 35.09
C ILE A 80 -45.59 -23.46 33.82
N THR A 81 -46.90 -23.52 33.56
CA THR A 81 -47.53 -22.74 32.48
C THR A 81 -48.14 -21.48 33.07
N ALA A 82 -47.60 -20.32 32.71
CA ALA A 82 -48.08 -19.02 33.17
C ALA A 82 -48.34 -18.08 31.97
N GLY A 83 -49.29 -17.15 32.13
CA GLY A 83 -49.50 -16.08 31.14
C GLY A 83 -48.53 -14.91 31.31
N THR A 84 -48.35 -14.46 32.56
CA THR A 84 -47.40 -13.41 32.94
C THR A 84 -46.76 -13.80 34.26
N LEU A 85 -45.43 -13.70 34.33
CA LEU A 85 -44.65 -13.89 35.54
C LEU A 85 -43.91 -12.59 35.83
N SER A 86 -44.22 -11.94 36.96
CA SER A 86 -43.50 -10.76 37.43
C SER A 86 -42.54 -11.17 38.54
N GLY A 87 -41.26 -10.86 38.41
CA GLY A 87 -40.25 -11.18 39.40
C GLY A 87 -39.04 -10.27 39.28
N ASN A 88 -38.31 -10.08 40.38
CA ASN A 88 -37.14 -9.21 40.43
C ASN A 88 -35.88 -9.90 39.86
N LEU A 89 -35.80 -11.23 39.95
CA LEU A 89 -34.66 -12.03 39.53
C LEU A 89 -35.15 -13.33 38.89
N VAL A 90 -34.59 -13.65 37.72
CA VAL A 90 -34.78 -14.94 37.05
C VAL A 90 -33.41 -15.60 36.95
N GLN A 91 -33.25 -16.75 37.62
CA GLN A 91 -32.06 -17.59 37.53
C GLN A 91 -32.48 -18.92 36.88
N GLY A 92 -32.05 -19.13 35.63
CA GLY A 92 -32.37 -20.33 34.85
C GLY A 92 -31.17 -20.80 34.04
N GLY A 93 -31.28 -22.00 33.47
CA GLY A 93 -30.27 -22.55 32.56
C GLY A 93 -30.46 -22.03 31.13
N GLU A 94 -31.31 -22.69 30.35
CA GLU A 94 -31.66 -22.31 28.98
C GLU A 94 -33.04 -21.63 28.92
N ILE A 95 -33.14 -20.52 28.18
CA ILE A 95 -34.38 -19.80 27.93
C ILE A 95 -34.63 -19.79 26.40
N THR A 96 -35.59 -20.57 25.93
CA THR A 96 -35.86 -20.78 24.49
C THR A 96 -37.09 -20.00 24.03
N GLY A 97 -37.06 -19.51 22.79
CA GLY A 97 -38.20 -18.80 22.16
C GLY A 97 -38.50 -17.40 22.74
N SER A 98 -37.56 -16.83 23.50
CA SER A 98 -37.78 -15.58 24.24
C SER A 98 -37.26 -14.35 23.49
N THR A 99 -37.86 -13.21 23.83
CA THR A 99 -37.31 -11.87 23.54
C THR A 99 -36.99 -11.22 24.86
N LEU A 100 -35.73 -10.81 25.06
CA LEU A 100 -35.35 -10.02 26.24
C LEU A 100 -35.40 -8.55 25.86
N ARG A 101 -36.18 -7.76 26.63
CA ARG A 101 -36.27 -6.31 26.51
C ARG A 101 -35.98 -5.71 27.87
N THR A 102 -34.97 -4.84 27.97
CA THR A 102 -34.49 -4.33 29.26
C THR A 102 -35.34 -3.21 29.87
N SER A 103 -36.19 -2.55 29.07
CA SER A 103 -37.07 -1.47 29.50
C SER A 103 -38.27 -1.37 28.56
N ASP A 104 -39.42 -0.99 29.11
CA ASP A 104 -40.65 -0.64 28.39
C ASP A 104 -40.58 0.75 27.71
N SER A 105 -39.60 1.58 28.08
CA SER A 105 -39.33 2.88 27.46
C SER A 105 -38.84 2.74 26.01
N VAL A 106 -38.67 3.87 25.35
CA VAL A 106 -38.14 3.94 23.96
C VAL A 106 -36.64 3.64 23.86
N ASN A 107 -35.94 3.57 24.99
CA ASN A 107 -34.51 3.26 25.05
C ASN A 107 -34.32 1.92 25.75
N TYR A 108 -33.91 0.89 25.01
CA TYR A 108 -33.81 -0.47 25.54
C TYR A 108 -32.83 -1.32 24.75
N VAL A 109 -32.34 -2.39 25.37
CA VAL A 109 -31.65 -3.48 24.69
C VAL A 109 -32.69 -4.54 24.32
N ASN A 110 -32.65 -4.96 23.06
CA ASN A 110 -33.42 -6.09 22.56
C ASN A 110 -32.49 -7.26 22.28
N ILE A 111 -32.79 -8.43 22.82
CA ILE A 111 -32.16 -9.69 22.43
C ILE A 111 -33.25 -10.57 21.85
N SER A 112 -33.19 -10.81 20.54
CA SER A 112 -34.17 -11.64 19.84
C SER A 112 -33.56 -12.26 18.59
N LYS A 113 -33.93 -13.52 18.28
CA LYS A 113 -33.52 -14.21 17.04
C LYS A 113 -32.01 -14.13 16.75
N GLN A 114 -31.17 -14.36 17.76
CA GLN A 114 -29.70 -14.26 17.69
C GLN A 114 -29.14 -12.84 17.46
N PHE A 115 -29.99 -11.82 17.54
CA PHE A 115 -29.60 -10.43 17.37
C PHE A 115 -29.62 -9.69 18.71
N ILE A 116 -28.69 -8.76 18.86
CA ILE A 116 -28.68 -7.78 19.94
C ILE A 116 -28.82 -6.40 19.31
N ARG A 117 -29.79 -5.62 19.76
CA ARG A 117 -30.00 -4.24 19.33
C ARG A 117 -30.04 -3.30 20.52
N LEU A 118 -29.36 -2.16 20.39
CA LEU A 118 -29.55 -1.01 21.27
C LEU A 118 -30.47 -0.03 20.57
N TYR A 119 -31.65 0.19 21.14
CA TYR A 119 -32.65 1.12 20.64
C TYR A 119 -32.57 2.46 21.36
N GLU A 120 -32.76 3.53 20.60
CA GLU A 120 -33.05 4.87 21.13
C GLU A 120 -34.18 5.50 20.31
N SER A 121 -35.31 5.83 20.94
CA SER A 121 -36.43 6.50 20.26
C SER A 121 -36.87 5.79 18.96
N SER A 122 -37.01 4.46 19.03
CA SER A 122 -37.34 3.58 17.88
C SER A 122 -36.27 3.49 16.79
N LYS A 123 -35.07 4.04 17.00
CA LYS A 123 -33.93 3.91 16.08
C LYS A 123 -32.92 2.91 16.62
N THR A 124 -32.43 2.02 15.76
CA THR A 124 -31.32 1.13 16.10
C THR A 124 -30.02 1.92 16.09
N ARG A 125 -29.33 1.99 17.24
CA ARG A 125 -28.03 2.65 17.40
C ARG A 125 -26.87 1.69 17.27
N VAL A 126 -27.07 0.44 17.69
CA VAL A 126 -26.12 -0.64 17.52
C VAL A 126 -26.88 -1.90 17.16
N PHE A 127 -26.37 -2.65 16.19
CA PHE A 127 -26.83 -3.98 15.84
C PHE A 127 -25.66 -4.96 15.91
N VAL A 128 -25.87 -6.08 16.60
CA VAL A 128 -24.96 -7.24 16.61
C VAL A 128 -25.75 -8.42 16.08
N GLY A 129 -25.24 -9.07 15.04
CA GLY A 129 -25.94 -10.20 14.44
C GLY A 129 -25.35 -10.58 13.11
N TYR A 130 -26.23 -10.81 12.14
CA TYR A 130 -25.86 -11.08 10.77
C TYR A 130 -26.90 -10.52 9.82
N TYR A 131 -26.49 -10.27 8.58
CA TYR A 131 -27.39 -10.16 7.44
C TYR A 131 -27.13 -11.32 6.49
N LYS A 132 -27.96 -11.46 5.46
CA LYS A 132 -27.74 -12.42 4.39
C LYS A 132 -27.51 -11.68 3.08
N ASN A 133 -26.51 -12.12 2.32
CA ASN A 133 -26.26 -11.57 0.97
C ASN A 133 -27.31 -12.08 -0.04
N SER A 134 -27.19 -11.65 -1.30
CA SER A 134 -28.03 -12.14 -2.43
C SER A 134 -28.05 -13.66 -2.60
N ARG A 135 -27.04 -14.36 -2.09
CA ARG A 135 -26.90 -15.83 -2.16
C ARG A 135 -27.41 -16.53 -0.90
N ASN A 136 -28.10 -15.82 0.00
CA ASN A 136 -28.62 -16.34 1.27
C ASN A 136 -27.53 -16.82 2.26
N GLU A 137 -26.27 -16.39 2.07
CA GLU A 137 -25.15 -16.69 2.97
C GLU A 137 -25.11 -15.72 4.15
N ILE A 138 -24.84 -16.25 5.33
CA ILE A 138 -24.76 -15.48 6.59
C ILE A 138 -23.49 -14.63 6.60
N GLN A 139 -23.66 -13.34 6.89
CA GLN A 139 -22.60 -12.36 7.05
C GLN A 139 -22.64 -11.79 8.47
N PRO A 140 -21.83 -12.33 9.40
CA PRO A 140 -21.69 -11.79 10.75
C PRO A 140 -21.30 -10.32 10.71
N THR A 141 -21.98 -9.50 11.50
CA THR A 141 -21.74 -8.07 11.51
C THR A 141 -22.06 -7.40 12.85
N LEU A 142 -21.29 -6.36 13.14
CA LEU A 142 -21.57 -5.32 14.11
C LEU A 142 -21.75 -4.01 13.34
N ILE A 143 -22.87 -3.33 13.55
CA ILE A 143 -23.22 -2.06 12.91
C ILE A 143 -23.40 -1.01 14.00
N LEU A 144 -22.77 0.14 13.85
CA LEU A 144 -22.91 1.32 14.70
C LEU A 144 -23.56 2.45 13.89
N GLY A 145 -24.70 2.94 14.36
CA GLY A 145 -25.47 3.98 13.69
C GLY A 145 -26.61 3.48 12.80
N GLY A 146 -26.97 2.19 12.87
CA GLY A 146 -28.07 1.62 12.09
C GLY A 146 -28.40 0.17 12.43
N ASP A 147 -29.20 -0.46 11.57
CA ASP A 147 -29.63 -1.87 11.61
C ASP A 147 -29.15 -2.62 10.35
N SER A 148 -29.44 -3.92 10.29
CA SER A 148 -29.06 -4.81 9.17
C SER A 148 -29.89 -4.62 7.89
N ASP A 149 -30.62 -3.52 7.75
CA ASP A 149 -31.50 -3.22 6.62
C ASP A 149 -30.99 -2.03 5.78
N SER A 150 -31.65 -1.75 4.65
CA SER A 150 -31.25 -0.69 3.72
C SER A 150 -31.31 0.72 4.32
N THR A 151 -32.06 0.91 5.41
CA THR A 151 -32.23 2.22 6.07
C THR A 151 -31.17 2.47 7.13
N GLY A 152 -30.65 1.40 7.75
CA GLY A 152 -29.53 1.44 8.69
C GLY A 152 -28.15 1.54 8.05
N ALA A 153 -28.07 1.40 6.74
CA ALA A 153 -26.84 1.16 6.00
C ALA A 153 -26.08 2.41 5.55
N ASN A 154 -26.58 3.64 5.71
CA ASN A 154 -25.90 4.83 5.17
C ASN A 154 -25.27 5.66 6.29
N GLY A 155 -23.95 5.84 6.24
CA GLY A 155 -23.17 6.52 7.26
C GLY A 155 -22.90 5.70 8.52
N ALA A 156 -23.20 4.40 8.51
CA ALA A 156 -22.94 3.52 9.65
C ALA A 156 -21.49 3.01 9.63
N ILE A 157 -20.92 2.80 10.81
CA ILE A 157 -19.65 2.08 10.95
C ILE A 157 -19.97 0.60 11.05
N MET A 158 -19.32 -0.20 10.23
CA MET A 158 -19.51 -1.64 10.22
C MET A 158 -18.22 -2.37 10.47
N VAL A 159 -18.30 -3.40 11.32
CA VAL A 159 -17.34 -4.51 11.35
C VAL A 159 -18.08 -5.71 10.78
N TYR A 160 -17.52 -6.30 9.73
CA TYR A 160 -18.25 -7.29 8.97
C TYR A 160 -17.33 -8.34 8.39
N GLN A 161 -17.89 -9.53 8.20
CA GLN A 161 -17.34 -10.54 7.30
C GLN A 161 -18.21 -10.55 6.03
N PHE A 162 -17.59 -10.73 4.88
CA PHE A 162 -18.26 -11.02 3.62
C PHE A 162 -17.75 -12.33 3.03
N SER A 163 -18.70 -13.18 2.67
CA SER A 163 -18.53 -14.36 1.85
C SER A 163 -19.25 -14.11 0.54
N ASP A 164 -18.56 -14.16 -0.59
CA ASP A 164 -19.22 -14.10 -1.89
C ASP A 164 -18.79 -15.29 -2.77
N THR A 165 -17.49 -15.62 -2.85
CA THR A 165 -16.98 -16.77 -3.61
C THR A 165 -15.68 -17.28 -3.02
N SER A 166 -15.66 -18.52 -2.49
CA SER A 166 -14.50 -19.32 -1.99
C SER A 166 -13.58 -18.65 -0.94
N VAL A 167 -13.14 -17.41 -1.15
CA VAL A 167 -12.36 -16.59 -0.24
C VAL A 167 -13.28 -15.84 0.72
N LYS A 168 -13.10 -16.12 2.02
CA LYS A 168 -13.74 -15.34 3.07
C LYS A 168 -12.93 -14.08 3.32
N SER A 169 -13.61 -12.96 3.48
CA SER A 169 -12.97 -11.67 3.73
C SER A 169 -13.75 -10.92 4.79
N GLY A 170 -13.17 -9.90 5.37
CA GLY A 170 -13.81 -9.08 6.37
C GLY A 170 -13.11 -7.74 6.51
N GLY A 171 -13.75 -6.82 7.19
CA GLY A 171 -13.19 -5.49 7.32
C GLY A 171 -13.94 -4.63 8.30
N ILE A 172 -13.43 -3.41 8.42
CA ILE A 172 -14.08 -2.30 9.08
C ILE A 172 -14.21 -1.16 8.08
N GLY A 173 -15.37 -0.51 8.04
CA GLY A 173 -15.60 0.59 7.10
C GLY A 173 -16.78 1.46 7.50
N ILE A 174 -16.88 2.59 6.82
CA ILE A 174 -18.06 3.45 6.87
C ILE A 174 -18.88 3.25 5.59
N THR A 175 -20.16 2.94 5.77
CA THR A 175 -21.03 2.56 4.66
C THR A 175 -21.63 3.78 3.97
N LYS A 176 -21.87 3.66 2.66
CA LYS A 176 -22.56 4.65 1.82
C LYS A 176 -23.84 4.11 1.20
N GLY A 177 -24.33 2.99 1.72
CA GLY A 177 -25.53 2.30 1.25
C GLY A 177 -25.35 0.79 1.18
N LEU A 178 -26.43 0.13 0.78
CA LEU A 178 -26.52 -1.31 0.55
C LEU A 178 -26.83 -1.54 -0.94
N ASP A 179 -26.08 -2.40 -1.60
CA ASP A 179 -26.44 -2.95 -2.90
C ASP A 179 -26.98 -4.39 -2.75
N GLY A 180 -27.43 -5.00 -3.84
CA GLY A 180 -27.96 -6.37 -3.81
C GLY A 180 -26.98 -7.42 -3.28
N ASN A 181 -25.68 -7.15 -3.26
CA ASN A 181 -24.62 -8.08 -2.84
C ASN A 181 -24.06 -7.78 -1.44
N GLY A 182 -24.31 -6.59 -0.88
CA GLY A 182 -23.92 -6.25 0.48
C GLY A 182 -23.74 -4.75 0.68
N TYR A 183 -23.00 -4.38 1.72
CA TYR A 183 -22.75 -2.98 2.05
C TYR A 183 -21.63 -2.41 1.18
N LEU A 184 -21.85 -1.21 0.66
CA LEU A 184 -20.84 -0.42 -0.02
C LEU A 184 -20.16 0.50 0.99
N ASN A 185 -18.84 0.53 1.02
CA ASN A 185 -18.08 1.43 1.89
C ASN A 185 -17.57 2.65 1.14
N ALA A 186 -17.62 3.81 1.79
CA ALA A 186 -16.95 5.02 1.33
C ALA A 186 -15.46 5.02 1.68
N ALA A 187 -15.13 4.40 2.82
CA ALA A 187 -13.77 4.11 3.24
C ALA A 187 -13.75 2.81 4.06
N SER A 188 -12.75 1.98 3.85
CA SER A 188 -12.64 0.68 4.52
C SER A 188 -11.20 0.21 4.65
N LEU A 189 -10.95 -0.53 5.72
CA LEU A 189 -9.81 -1.42 5.87
C LEU A 189 -10.34 -2.85 5.73
N TYR A 190 -9.85 -3.57 4.74
CA TYR A 190 -10.31 -4.92 4.45
C TYR A 190 -9.16 -5.93 4.50
N PHE A 191 -9.51 -7.16 4.85
CA PHE A 191 -8.63 -8.32 4.92
C PHE A 191 -9.29 -9.52 4.24
N SER A 192 -8.49 -10.36 3.60
CA SER A 192 -8.98 -11.58 2.91
C SER A 192 -8.23 -12.82 3.36
N GLN A 193 -8.87 -13.98 3.24
CA GLN A 193 -8.27 -15.28 3.52
C GLN A 193 -7.05 -15.60 2.63
N THR A 194 -6.90 -14.92 1.49
CA THR A 194 -5.71 -15.04 0.62
C THR A 194 -4.50 -14.25 1.13
N GLY A 195 -4.63 -13.54 2.25
CA GLY A 195 -3.58 -12.72 2.84
C GLY A 195 -3.50 -11.30 2.30
N ASN A 196 -4.47 -10.85 1.48
CA ASN A 196 -4.53 -9.45 1.06
C ASN A 196 -5.09 -8.57 2.18
N ALA A 197 -4.49 -7.41 2.37
CA ALA A 197 -5.03 -6.31 3.16
C ALA A 197 -5.02 -5.04 2.32
N MET A 198 -6.14 -4.32 2.23
CA MET A 198 -6.15 -3.01 1.56
C MET A 198 -6.89 -1.95 2.37
N LEU A 199 -6.45 -0.72 2.15
CA LEU A 199 -7.05 0.50 2.66
C LEU A 199 -7.63 1.25 1.47
N ASP A 200 -8.96 1.29 1.41
CA ASP A 200 -9.70 1.90 0.31
C ASP A 200 -10.44 3.15 0.79
N ALA A 201 -10.47 4.19 -0.05
CA ALA A 201 -11.24 5.40 0.20
C ALA A 201 -11.66 6.07 -1.11
N ASP A 202 -12.89 6.56 -1.17
CA ASP A 202 -13.45 7.22 -2.36
C ASP A 202 -12.77 8.55 -2.72
N LYS A 203 -12.15 9.21 -1.74
CA LYS A 203 -11.61 10.58 -1.89
C LYS A 203 -10.12 10.67 -1.61
N MET A 204 -9.71 10.44 -0.37
CA MET A 204 -8.33 10.64 0.06
C MET A 204 -7.95 9.74 1.23
N ILE A 205 -6.68 9.35 1.26
CA ILE A 205 -6.03 8.69 2.39
C ILE A 205 -4.92 9.62 2.86
N VAL A 206 -4.89 9.94 4.15
CA VAL A 206 -3.84 10.74 4.78
C VAL A 206 -3.16 9.90 5.84
N LEU A 207 -1.84 9.71 5.71
CA LEU A 207 -1.00 9.05 6.71
C LEU A 207 -0.02 10.11 7.24
N ASN A 208 0.02 10.30 8.55
CA ASN A 208 0.93 11.25 9.21
C ASN A 208 1.76 10.57 10.28
N ALA A 209 3.04 10.92 10.41
CA ALA A 209 3.93 10.46 11.46
C ALA A 209 4.82 11.60 11.93
N GLU A 210 4.96 11.80 13.25
CA GLU A 210 5.72 12.92 13.82
C GLU A 210 7.24 12.73 13.74
N SER A 211 7.71 11.50 13.56
CA SER A 211 9.14 11.17 13.46
C SER A 211 9.45 10.43 12.17
N GLU A 212 9.03 9.17 12.06
CA GLU A 212 9.36 8.33 10.91
C GLU A 212 8.16 7.49 10.47
N MET A 213 7.98 7.38 9.15
CA MET A 213 7.05 6.45 8.51
C MET A 213 7.84 5.49 7.62
N ARG A 214 7.75 4.19 7.89
CA ARG A 214 8.46 3.14 7.12
C ARG A 214 7.48 2.29 6.33
N PHE A 215 7.71 2.17 5.03
CA PHE A 215 7.06 1.18 4.18
C PHE A 215 8.09 0.13 3.80
N LYS A 216 7.72 -1.16 3.87
CA LYS A 216 8.62 -2.28 3.54
C LYS A 216 7.92 -3.31 2.66
N VAL A 217 8.62 -3.75 1.62
CA VAL A 217 8.20 -4.80 0.70
C VAL A 217 9.41 -5.64 0.32
N LYS A 218 9.22 -6.92 0.00
CA LYS A 218 10.31 -7.82 -0.39
C LYS A 218 10.87 -7.50 -1.78
N ASP A 219 9.99 -7.10 -2.70
CA ASP A 219 10.32 -6.90 -4.11
C ASP A 219 10.32 -5.40 -4.45
N GLN A 220 9.16 -4.82 -4.75
CA GLN A 220 9.07 -3.44 -5.21
C GLN A 220 7.80 -2.74 -4.74
N PHE A 221 7.88 -1.43 -4.57
CA PHE A 221 6.71 -0.56 -4.42
C PHE A 221 6.16 -0.25 -5.80
N ARG A 222 4.87 -0.51 -6.04
CA ARG A 222 4.22 -0.27 -7.32
C ARG A 222 3.19 0.83 -7.20
N PHE A 223 3.15 1.69 -8.21
CA PHE A 223 2.20 2.78 -8.33
C PHE A 223 1.31 2.52 -9.54
N TYR A 224 0.02 2.69 -9.35
CA TYR A 224 -1.01 2.45 -10.36
C TYR A 224 -1.90 3.68 -10.53
N ARG A 225 -2.39 3.87 -11.74
CA ARG A 225 -3.50 4.78 -12.05
C ARG A 225 -4.62 3.96 -12.68
N ASN A 226 -5.77 3.91 -12.02
CA ASN A 226 -6.77 2.87 -12.24
C ASN A 226 -6.08 1.51 -12.05
N ASP A 227 -5.96 0.70 -13.10
CA ASP A 227 -5.25 -0.59 -13.07
C ASP A 227 -3.96 -0.59 -13.90
N ASN A 228 -3.56 0.57 -14.44
CA ASN A 228 -2.36 0.69 -15.24
C ASN A 228 -1.16 1.00 -14.36
N TRP A 229 -0.13 0.16 -14.45
CA TRP A 229 1.15 0.42 -13.82
C TRP A 229 1.79 1.69 -14.41
N ILE A 230 2.20 2.62 -13.55
CA ILE A 230 2.80 3.89 -13.96
C ILE A 230 4.26 4.03 -13.54
N ALA A 231 4.63 3.42 -12.42
CA ALA A 231 6.00 3.39 -11.92
C ALA A 231 6.19 2.32 -10.86
N SER A 232 7.42 1.88 -10.64
CA SER A 232 7.80 1.17 -9.43
C SER A 232 9.14 1.66 -8.89
N ILE A 233 9.36 1.46 -7.60
CA ILE A 233 10.63 1.70 -6.91
C ILE A 233 11.07 0.38 -6.31
N GLY A 234 12.28 -0.06 -6.62
CA GLY A 234 12.81 -1.33 -6.15
C GLY A 234 14.31 -1.44 -6.30
N VAL A 235 14.87 -2.50 -5.70
CA VAL A 235 16.29 -2.83 -5.83
C VAL A 235 16.42 -4.00 -6.80
N ALA A 236 17.18 -3.83 -7.87
CA ALA A 236 17.48 -4.90 -8.81
C ALA A 236 18.38 -5.97 -8.15
N SER A 237 18.43 -7.17 -8.73
CA SER A 237 19.21 -8.30 -8.20
C SER A 237 20.71 -8.03 -7.99
N GLY A 238 21.26 -6.99 -8.62
CA GLY A 238 22.65 -6.53 -8.48
C GLY A 238 22.90 -5.45 -7.43
N GLY A 239 21.88 -5.03 -6.66
CA GLY A 239 21.98 -3.94 -5.67
C GLY A 239 21.72 -2.54 -6.22
N ASP A 240 21.43 -2.42 -7.51
CA ASP A 240 21.03 -1.16 -8.13
C ASP A 240 19.65 -0.72 -7.63
N THR A 241 19.47 0.57 -7.37
CA THR A 241 18.16 1.14 -7.05
C THR A 241 17.54 1.73 -8.30
N ASP A 242 16.36 1.25 -8.65
CA ASP A 242 15.63 1.65 -9.86
C ASP A 242 14.33 2.38 -9.51
N ILE A 243 14.11 3.50 -10.19
CA ILE A 243 12.76 4.00 -10.49
C ILE A 243 12.41 3.49 -11.89
N MET A 244 11.53 2.50 -11.96
CA MET A 244 11.11 1.88 -13.21
C MET A 244 9.90 2.62 -13.75
N LEU A 245 10.00 3.11 -14.98
CA LEU A 245 8.93 3.73 -15.75
C LEU A 245 8.57 2.81 -16.93
N PRO A 246 7.42 3.01 -17.59
CA PRO A 246 6.99 2.12 -18.67
C PRO A 246 7.99 1.95 -19.82
N ASN A 247 8.76 2.99 -20.15
CA ASN A 247 9.67 2.99 -21.30
C ASN A 247 11.13 3.29 -20.93
N ALA A 248 11.42 3.52 -19.66
CA ALA A 248 12.75 3.88 -19.19
C ALA A 248 12.94 3.51 -17.72
N ILE A 249 14.18 3.41 -17.27
CA ILE A 249 14.51 3.34 -15.85
C ILE A 249 15.43 4.51 -15.49
N ILE A 250 15.26 5.02 -14.28
CA ILE A 250 16.24 5.90 -13.63
C ILE A 250 16.94 5.04 -12.59
N ARG A 251 18.23 4.79 -12.82
CA ARG A 251 19.01 3.86 -12.01
C ARG A 251 20.10 4.60 -11.23
N ASN A 252 20.31 4.16 -10.01
CA ASN A 252 21.54 4.41 -9.27
C ASN A 252 22.25 3.08 -9.00
N SER A 253 23.49 2.96 -9.48
CA SER A 253 24.30 1.76 -9.36
C SER A 253 25.60 2.04 -8.63
N SER A 254 26.04 1.09 -7.80
CA SER A 254 27.37 1.11 -7.17
C SER A 254 28.49 0.83 -8.16
N TRP A 255 28.19 0.22 -9.32
CA TRP A 255 29.16 -0.12 -10.35
C TRP A 255 29.61 1.09 -11.16
N ASP A 256 28.72 2.07 -11.34
CA ASP A 256 28.97 3.29 -12.10
C ASP A 256 29.24 4.47 -11.17
N ASN A 257 30.02 4.25 -10.10
CA ASN A 257 30.42 5.28 -9.12
C ASN A 257 29.24 6.09 -8.53
N GLY A 258 28.05 5.51 -8.46
CA GLY A 258 26.86 6.19 -7.93
C GLY A 258 26.28 7.28 -8.85
N TYR A 259 26.65 7.32 -10.14
CA TYR A 259 26.00 8.22 -11.09
C TYR A 259 24.53 7.85 -11.32
N ILE A 260 23.71 8.85 -11.61
CA ILE A 260 22.33 8.63 -12.07
C ILE A 260 22.38 8.26 -13.54
N GLN A 261 21.70 7.17 -13.88
CA GLN A 261 21.59 6.65 -15.24
C GLN A 261 20.15 6.75 -15.70
N VAL A 262 19.94 7.15 -16.95
CA VAL A 262 18.67 6.98 -17.64
C VAL A 262 18.88 5.88 -18.68
N LYS A 263 18.12 4.79 -18.56
CA LYS A 263 18.29 3.60 -19.41
C LYS A 263 16.94 3.18 -19.99
N THR A 264 16.96 2.33 -21.01
CA THR A 264 15.74 1.73 -21.57
C THR A 264 15.00 0.92 -20.51
N ALA A 265 13.71 0.61 -20.73
CA ALA A 265 12.91 -0.18 -19.77
C ALA A 265 13.53 -1.55 -19.41
N LEU A 266 14.31 -2.14 -20.31
CA LEU A 266 15.04 -3.39 -20.08
C LEU A 266 16.40 -3.20 -19.39
N GLY A 267 16.81 -1.96 -19.11
CA GLY A 267 18.10 -1.63 -18.51
C GLY A 267 19.31 -1.93 -19.40
N THR A 268 19.11 -2.23 -20.69
CA THR A 268 20.18 -2.69 -21.59
C THR A 268 21.04 -1.55 -22.13
N TYR A 269 20.42 -0.41 -22.47
CA TYR A 269 21.10 0.72 -23.10
C TYR A 269 20.82 2.00 -22.33
N TYR A 270 21.79 2.91 -22.36
CA TYR A 270 21.57 4.29 -21.94
C TYR A 270 20.58 4.97 -22.87
N GLN A 271 19.74 5.81 -22.28
CA GLN A 271 18.68 6.55 -22.94
C GLN A 271 18.97 8.05 -22.82
N GLY A 272 18.62 8.81 -23.86
CA GLY A 272 18.79 10.26 -23.87
C GLY A 272 17.86 10.99 -22.92
N VAL A 273 18.30 12.18 -22.49
CA VAL A 273 17.48 13.12 -21.70
C VAL A 273 17.20 14.34 -22.57
N ILE A 274 15.93 14.65 -22.80
CA ILE A 274 15.52 15.90 -23.44
C ILE A 274 15.30 16.92 -22.34
N ALA A 275 16.16 17.93 -22.29
CA ALA A 275 16.06 19.05 -21.37
C ALA A 275 16.30 20.35 -22.14
N SER A 276 15.62 21.42 -21.73
CA SER A 276 15.89 22.76 -22.29
C SER A 276 17.26 23.31 -21.86
N ASP A 277 17.79 22.84 -20.72
CA ASP A 277 19.07 23.28 -20.15
C ASP A 277 19.65 22.21 -19.21
N PHE A 278 20.99 22.12 -19.15
CA PHE A 278 21.74 21.36 -18.16
C PHE A 278 22.62 22.30 -17.34
N LYS A 279 22.24 22.52 -16.07
CA LYS A 279 22.98 23.41 -15.18
C LYS A 279 24.20 22.71 -14.57
N VAL A 280 25.36 22.88 -15.19
CA VAL A 280 26.65 22.44 -14.64
C VAL A 280 27.28 23.57 -13.83
N SER A 281 27.52 23.33 -12.55
CA SER A 281 28.12 24.34 -11.66
C SER A 281 29.66 24.34 -11.79
N SER A 282 30.18 25.05 -12.79
CA SER A 282 31.63 25.28 -12.96
C SER A 282 32.13 26.42 -12.07
N LYS A 283 31.89 26.35 -10.75
CA LYS A 283 32.29 27.40 -9.80
C LYS A 283 33.76 27.26 -9.39
N GLU A 284 34.43 28.38 -9.18
CA GLU A 284 35.80 28.43 -8.64
C GLU A 284 35.90 27.73 -7.27
N THR A 285 34.86 27.85 -6.44
CA THR A 285 34.79 27.21 -5.11
C THR A 285 34.91 25.68 -5.14
N TYR A 286 34.62 25.04 -6.27
CA TYR A 286 34.74 23.59 -6.45
C TYR A 286 36.06 23.18 -7.12
N LYS A 287 36.95 24.14 -7.38
CA LYS A 287 38.18 23.96 -8.12
C LYS A 287 39.35 24.42 -7.27
N THR A 288 40.47 23.74 -7.44
CA THR A 288 41.75 24.14 -6.85
C THR A 288 42.81 24.07 -7.95
N ASN A 289 43.99 24.66 -7.72
CA ASN A 289 45.09 24.70 -8.69
C ASN A 289 44.70 25.31 -10.05
N ILE A 290 43.93 26.39 -10.05
CA ILE A 290 43.54 27.10 -11.28
C ILE A 290 44.78 27.81 -11.85
N ARG A 291 45.24 27.36 -13.03
CA ARG A 291 46.44 27.88 -13.70
C ARG A 291 46.13 28.15 -15.18
N PRO A 292 46.88 29.05 -15.83
CA PRO A 292 46.84 29.16 -17.29
C PRO A 292 47.16 27.81 -17.94
N VAL A 293 46.60 27.57 -19.13
CA VAL A 293 46.90 26.38 -19.93
C VAL A 293 48.40 26.39 -20.25
N ALA A 294 49.14 25.46 -19.65
CA ALA A 294 50.61 25.42 -19.73
C ALA A 294 51.15 24.56 -20.89
N PHE A 295 50.27 23.93 -21.66
CA PHE A 295 50.61 23.12 -22.83
C PHE A 295 50.17 23.81 -24.11
N SER A 296 50.76 23.41 -25.24
CA SER A 296 50.31 23.85 -26.56
C SER A 296 48.95 23.21 -26.87
N ALA A 297 47.88 23.97 -26.64
CA ALA A 297 46.52 23.52 -26.98
C ALA A 297 46.40 23.20 -28.48
N LEU A 298 47.16 23.91 -29.33
CA LEU A 298 47.24 23.64 -30.76
C LEU A 298 47.79 22.24 -31.03
N GLU A 299 48.96 21.88 -30.48
CA GLU A 299 49.55 20.55 -30.66
C GLU A 299 48.58 19.45 -30.22
N LYS A 300 47.93 19.64 -29.05
CA LYS A 300 46.94 18.69 -28.55
C LYS A 300 45.73 18.53 -29.45
N VAL A 301 45.20 19.63 -29.98
CA VAL A 301 44.09 19.59 -30.93
C VAL A 301 44.54 18.92 -32.23
N MET A 302 45.75 19.16 -32.70
CA MET A 302 46.31 18.50 -33.90
C MET A 302 46.51 16.99 -33.72
N GLU A 303 46.72 16.52 -32.49
CA GLU A 303 46.82 15.08 -32.16
C GLU A 303 45.47 14.35 -32.15
N TRP A 304 44.33 15.06 -32.07
CA TRP A 304 43.02 14.42 -31.94
C TRP A 304 42.58 13.70 -33.22
N GLU A 305 42.31 12.40 -33.13
CA GLU A 305 41.73 11.61 -34.21
C GLU A 305 40.19 11.72 -34.24
N ILE A 306 39.67 12.74 -34.92
CA ILE A 306 38.23 12.86 -35.16
C ILE A 306 37.81 11.81 -36.21
N LYS A 307 36.81 10.98 -35.88
CA LYS A 307 36.27 9.93 -36.75
C LYS A 307 34.79 10.18 -37.04
N GLN A 308 34.33 9.64 -38.17
CA GLN A 308 32.90 9.52 -38.47
C GLN A 308 32.38 8.12 -38.09
N TYR A 309 31.17 8.03 -37.57
CA TYR A 309 30.57 6.77 -37.13
C TYR A 309 29.04 6.81 -37.13
N ASN A 310 28.39 5.65 -37.07
CA ASN A 310 26.95 5.52 -36.80
C ASN A 310 26.74 4.96 -35.39
N LEU A 311 25.66 5.35 -34.71
CA LEU A 311 25.37 4.81 -33.38
C LEU A 311 24.84 3.37 -33.49
N LYS A 312 25.21 2.52 -32.51
CA LYS A 312 24.72 1.14 -32.42
C LYS A 312 23.19 1.07 -32.40
N ASN A 313 22.53 2.06 -31.79
CA ASN A 313 21.06 2.14 -31.73
C ASN A 313 20.39 2.43 -33.07
N ASP A 314 21.11 3.00 -34.05
CA ASP A 314 20.57 3.31 -35.39
C ASP A 314 20.76 2.15 -36.37
N ILE A 315 21.64 1.20 -36.05
CA ILE A 315 21.91 0.03 -36.88
C ILE A 315 20.68 -0.89 -37.05
N PRO A 316 19.87 -1.18 -36.01
CA PRO A 316 18.61 -1.91 -36.18
C PRO A 316 17.68 -1.28 -37.23
N LYS A 317 17.57 0.05 -37.23
CA LYS A 317 16.76 0.79 -38.20
C LYS A 317 17.26 0.59 -39.63
N LEU A 318 18.58 0.58 -39.84
CA LEU A 318 19.17 0.26 -41.14
C LEU A 318 18.81 -1.17 -41.60
N TYR A 319 18.79 -2.13 -40.68
CA TYR A 319 18.39 -3.51 -41.00
C TYR A 319 16.91 -3.59 -41.36
N GLU A 320 16.02 -2.91 -40.64
CA GLU A 320 14.59 -2.82 -41.00
C GLU A 320 14.38 -2.20 -42.39
N MET A 321 15.08 -1.10 -42.69
CA MET A 321 15.01 -0.46 -44.01
C MET A 321 15.47 -1.43 -45.12
N ARG A 322 16.51 -2.23 -44.86
CA ARG A 322 16.98 -3.25 -45.80
C ARG A 322 15.99 -4.41 -45.96
N MET A 323 15.32 -4.84 -44.89
CA MET A 323 14.31 -5.90 -44.94
C MET A 323 13.07 -5.47 -45.72
N ASN A 324 12.69 -4.19 -45.63
CA ASN A 324 11.52 -3.63 -46.31
C ASN A 324 11.81 -3.10 -47.72
N ARG A 325 13.05 -3.24 -48.22
CA ARG A 325 13.45 -2.84 -49.57
C ARG A 325 12.75 -3.71 -50.61
N LYS A 326 12.23 -3.08 -51.67
CA LYS A 326 11.61 -3.81 -52.79
C LYS A 326 12.65 -4.24 -53.81
N GLU A 327 12.37 -5.36 -54.48
CA GLU A 327 13.25 -5.91 -55.51
C GLU A 327 13.38 -4.92 -56.69
N GLY A 328 14.63 -4.52 -56.99
CA GLY A 328 14.95 -3.51 -58.01
C GLY A 328 15.37 -2.12 -57.47
N GLU A 329 15.12 -1.81 -56.20
CA GLU A 329 15.59 -0.55 -55.58
C GLU A 329 17.11 -0.61 -55.30
N PRO A 330 17.85 0.51 -55.24
CA PRO A 330 19.27 0.51 -54.90
C PRO A 330 19.56 0.01 -53.48
N THR A 331 20.75 -0.54 -53.25
CA THR A 331 21.15 -1.07 -51.94
C THR A 331 21.29 0.05 -50.91
N ILE A 332 20.57 -0.08 -49.80
CA ILE A 332 20.58 0.88 -48.69
C ILE A 332 21.88 0.73 -47.89
N THR A 333 22.75 1.73 -47.96
CA THR A 333 24.03 1.82 -47.25
C THR A 333 23.87 2.53 -45.90
N THR A 334 24.95 2.63 -45.13
CA THR A 334 25.01 3.40 -43.87
C THR A 334 24.72 4.89 -44.06
N ASP A 335 24.73 5.39 -45.30
CA ASP A 335 24.35 6.77 -45.62
C ASP A 335 22.87 7.05 -45.37
N ALA A 336 22.05 5.99 -45.26
CA ALA A 336 20.61 6.09 -44.97
C ALA A 336 20.30 6.31 -43.48
N ILE A 337 21.29 6.21 -42.59
CA ILE A 337 21.15 6.47 -41.15
C ILE A 337 22.02 7.66 -40.72
N PRO A 338 21.71 8.31 -39.59
CA PRO A 338 22.48 9.45 -39.11
C PRO A 338 23.99 9.15 -39.00
N THR A 339 24.81 9.99 -39.62
CA THR A 339 26.27 9.97 -39.46
C THR A 339 26.66 10.96 -38.38
N HIS A 340 27.48 10.49 -37.43
CA HIS A 340 27.99 11.26 -36.32
C HIS A 340 29.50 11.47 -36.47
N TYR A 341 30.01 12.52 -35.83
CA TYR A 341 31.43 12.87 -35.83
C TYR A 341 31.88 13.03 -34.39
N GLY A 342 33.05 12.50 -34.05
CA GLY A 342 33.53 12.53 -32.68
C GLY A 342 34.85 11.79 -32.47
N LEU A 343 35.38 11.92 -31.25
CA LEU A 343 36.51 11.10 -30.80
C LEU A 343 35.99 9.70 -30.48
N VAL A 344 36.64 8.66 -31.01
CA VAL A 344 36.31 7.27 -30.69
C VAL A 344 37.39 6.71 -29.78
N ILE A 345 37.03 6.51 -28.51
CA ILE A 345 37.95 6.02 -27.49
C ILE A 345 37.92 4.47 -27.47
N PRO A 346 39.08 3.79 -27.51
CA PRO A 346 39.15 2.34 -27.62
C PRO A 346 38.81 1.56 -26.34
N LYS A 347 38.76 2.22 -25.16
CA LYS A 347 38.42 1.58 -23.87
C LYS A 347 37.48 2.44 -23.04
N GLU A 348 36.27 1.94 -22.77
CA GLU A 348 35.26 2.62 -21.96
C GLU A 348 35.63 2.73 -20.46
N ALA A 349 36.50 1.88 -19.94
CA ALA A 349 36.75 1.75 -18.49
C ALA A 349 37.83 2.69 -17.92
N GLU A 350 38.68 3.28 -18.75
CA GLU A 350 39.88 4.03 -18.31
C GLU A 350 39.83 5.52 -18.68
N GLU A 351 38.94 5.92 -19.59
CA GLU A 351 38.88 7.28 -20.13
C GLU A 351 37.44 7.81 -20.12
N ASN A 352 37.21 8.94 -19.44
CA ASN A 352 35.92 9.62 -19.43
C ASN A 352 35.54 9.99 -20.87
N GLY A 353 34.54 9.30 -21.43
CA GLY A 353 34.05 9.47 -22.78
C GLY A 353 33.65 10.92 -23.07
N VAL A 354 34.51 11.68 -23.75
CA VAL A 354 34.14 13.01 -24.22
C VAL A 354 33.32 12.83 -25.49
N GLY A 355 31.99 12.74 -25.34
CA GLY A 355 31.05 12.94 -26.43
C GLY A 355 31.09 14.38 -26.90
N LEU A 356 32.10 14.76 -27.68
CA LEU A 356 32.16 16.06 -28.34
C LEU A 356 31.01 16.13 -29.35
N TYR A 357 30.14 17.13 -29.20
CA TYR A 357 29.03 17.40 -30.13
C TYR A 357 29.54 17.42 -31.58
N GLY A 358 28.84 16.77 -32.51
CA GLY A 358 29.31 16.59 -33.90
C GLY A 358 29.72 17.88 -34.61
N MET A 359 29.09 19.03 -34.29
CA MET A 359 29.50 20.34 -34.81
C MET A 359 30.87 20.79 -34.27
N LEU A 360 31.17 20.54 -33.00
CA LEU A 360 32.45 20.89 -32.39
C LEU A 360 33.57 19.98 -32.92
N SER A 361 33.26 18.70 -33.18
CA SER A 361 34.18 17.78 -33.85
C SER A 361 34.48 18.18 -35.30
N GLN A 362 33.46 18.60 -36.04
CA GLN A 362 33.64 19.16 -37.39
C GLN A 362 34.48 20.44 -37.36
N LEU A 363 34.20 21.36 -36.42
CA LEU A 363 35.00 22.58 -36.25
C LEU A 363 36.46 22.26 -35.94
N THR A 364 36.71 21.26 -35.07
CA THR A 364 38.06 20.80 -34.73
C THR A 364 38.77 20.23 -35.95
N SER A 365 38.12 19.35 -36.71
CA SER A 365 38.69 18.76 -37.92
C SER A 365 38.96 19.81 -39.01
N ALA A 366 38.04 20.75 -39.22
CA ALA A 366 38.22 21.85 -40.14
C ALA A 366 39.37 22.78 -39.72
N PHE A 367 39.54 23.01 -38.42
CA PHE A 367 40.67 23.76 -37.89
C PHE A 367 42.00 23.04 -38.11
N GLN A 368 42.06 21.72 -37.87
CA GLN A 368 43.25 20.91 -38.17
C GLN A 368 43.64 21.01 -39.65
N GLU A 369 42.65 20.86 -40.55
CA GLU A 369 42.86 20.97 -41.99
C GLU A 369 43.36 22.37 -42.38
N HIS A 370 42.78 23.42 -41.81
CA HIS A 370 43.19 24.79 -42.05
C HIS A 370 44.66 25.03 -41.63
N VAL A 371 45.07 24.52 -40.47
CA VAL A 371 46.45 24.63 -39.98
C VAL A 371 47.41 23.91 -40.92
N ILE A 372 47.12 22.66 -41.32
CA ILE A 372 47.97 21.88 -42.24
C ILE A 372 48.12 22.61 -43.58
N LYS A 373 47.02 23.07 -44.18
CA LYS A 373 47.04 23.80 -45.45
C LYS A 373 47.84 25.11 -45.35
N THR A 374 47.74 25.79 -44.22
CA THR A 374 48.46 27.05 -44.00
C THR A 374 49.96 26.82 -43.83
N VAL A 375 50.36 25.79 -43.07
CA VAL A 375 51.77 25.39 -42.93
C VAL A 375 52.35 24.99 -44.27
N ALA A 376 51.66 24.13 -45.04
CA ALA A 376 52.10 23.73 -46.38
C ALA A 376 52.29 24.93 -47.32
N ARG A 377 51.34 25.88 -47.30
CA ARG A 377 51.45 27.12 -48.08
C ARG A 377 52.63 27.99 -47.64
N LEU A 378 52.93 28.06 -46.35
CA LEU A 378 54.09 28.81 -45.84
C LEU A 378 55.40 28.13 -46.23
N GLU A 379 55.48 26.81 -46.17
CA GLU A 379 56.64 26.03 -46.64
C GLU A 379 56.88 26.21 -48.15
N GLU A 380 55.82 26.30 -48.95
CA GLU A 380 55.92 26.62 -50.40
C GLU A 380 56.41 28.06 -50.67
N LEU A 381 56.19 28.99 -49.73
CA LEU A 381 56.57 30.40 -49.86
C LEU A 381 57.95 30.73 -49.25
N GLU A 382 58.54 29.84 -48.47
CA GLU A 382 59.91 30.02 -47.97
C GLU A 382 60.93 29.74 -49.11
N PRO A 383 61.76 30.71 -49.53
CA PRO A 383 62.72 30.50 -50.60
C PRO A 383 63.82 29.51 -50.19
N LEU A 384 64.10 28.52 -51.05
CA LEU A 384 65.27 27.62 -50.99
C LEU A 384 66.50 28.36 -50.43
N LYS A 385 67.04 27.91 -49.29
CA LYS A 385 68.22 28.51 -48.65
C LYS A 385 69.32 28.78 -49.69
N PRO A 386 69.82 30.03 -49.84
CA PRO A 386 70.96 30.28 -50.69
C PRO A 386 72.20 29.59 -50.10
N LYS A 387 72.88 28.75 -50.90
CA LYS A 387 74.26 28.31 -50.60
C LYS A 387 75.17 29.55 -50.64
N GLY A 388 75.33 30.21 -49.49
CA GLY A 388 76.22 31.36 -49.32
C GLY A 388 77.68 30.93 -49.29
N ASN A 389 78.43 31.35 -50.31
CA ASN A 389 79.84 31.03 -50.49
C ASN A 389 80.75 31.81 -49.51
N ILE A 390 81.77 31.10 -49.05
CA ILE A 390 82.82 31.52 -48.11
C ILE A 390 83.72 32.58 -48.78
N LYS A 391 83.86 33.78 -48.19
CA LYS A 391 85.09 34.61 -48.10
C LYS A 391 84.77 36.01 -47.54
N ASN A 392 85.59 36.48 -46.60
CA ASN A 392 85.65 37.83 -46.00
C ASN A 392 84.81 38.14 -44.75
N ARG A 393 85.07 37.43 -43.64
CA ARG A 393 84.70 37.91 -42.29
C ARG A 393 85.85 38.02 -41.28
N ASN A 394 87.11 38.05 -41.74
CA ASN A 394 88.26 38.48 -40.93
C ASN A 394 88.59 39.95 -41.21
N ARG A 395 87.89 40.87 -40.55
CA ARG A 395 88.36 42.25 -40.35
C ARG A 395 88.24 42.62 -38.88
N ILE A 396 89.41 42.85 -38.28
CA ILE A 396 89.64 43.18 -36.87
C ILE A 396 88.97 44.51 -36.51
N LYS A 397 88.15 44.51 -35.46
CA LYS A 397 87.53 45.72 -34.87
C LYS A 397 88.61 46.57 -34.16
N ARG A 398 88.75 47.84 -34.56
CA ARG A 398 89.59 48.84 -33.88
C ARG A 398 89.04 49.14 -32.48
N GLN A 399 89.90 49.04 -31.46
CA GLN A 399 89.61 49.43 -30.07
C GLN A 399 89.53 50.97 -29.94
N ARG A 400 88.50 51.48 -29.26
CA ARG A 400 88.42 52.87 -28.77
C ARG A 400 88.73 52.90 -27.27
N ARG A 401 89.61 53.82 -26.88
CA ARG A 401 90.14 54.04 -25.52
C ARG A 401 89.06 54.52 -24.53
N PRO A 402 89.22 54.24 -23.21
CA PRO A 402 88.25 54.60 -22.17
C PRO A 402 88.36 56.06 -21.70
N SER A 403 87.22 56.64 -21.30
CA SER A 403 87.15 57.98 -20.70
C SER A 403 87.49 57.96 -19.20
N ARG A 404 88.33 58.91 -18.77
CA ARG A 404 88.75 59.14 -17.38
C ARG A 404 87.77 60.12 -16.68
N HIS A 405 87.66 59.98 -15.35
CA HIS A 405 87.14 60.93 -14.33
C HIS A 405 85.63 60.91 -13.99
N VAL A 406 85.15 61.04 -12.74
CA VAL A 406 85.46 60.55 -11.36
C VAL A 406 84.22 60.88 -10.50
N LYS A 407 83.97 60.06 -9.46
CA LYS A 407 82.84 60.10 -8.49
C LYS A 407 82.59 61.44 -7.79
N ARG A 408 81.33 61.69 -7.41
CA ARG A 408 80.96 62.06 -6.02
C ARG A 408 79.50 61.70 -5.67
N SER A 409 79.32 61.35 -4.40
CA SER A 409 78.21 60.72 -3.69
C SER A 409 76.95 61.58 -3.47
N SER A 410 75.77 60.96 -3.29
CA SER A 410 74.98 61.06 -2.04
C SER A 410 73.64 60.29 -2.05
N ARG A 411 73.46 59.52 -0.96
CA ARG A 411 72.26 59.25 -0.12
C ARG A 411 70.85 59.01 -0.71
N LYS A 412 70.33 57.82 -0.35
CA LYS A 412 69.02 57.49 0.27
C LYS A 412 67.75 58.25 -0.16
N ARG A 413 66.70 57.50 -0.51
CA ARG A 413 65.47 57.34 0.32
C ARG A 413 64.50 56.29 -0.26
N CYS A 414 63.89 55.53 0.63
CA CYS A 414 62.70 54.69 0.41
C CYS A 414 61.44 55.57 0.22
N SER A 415 60.41 55.02 -0.43
CA SER A 415 59.02 55.09 0.06
C SER A 415 58.09 54.15 -0.71
N HIS A 416 57.14 53.60 0.05
CA HIS A 416 56.08 52.65 -0.24
C HIS A 416 54.94 53.12 -1.16
N ALA A 417 54.09 52.12 -1.46
CA ALA A 417 52.62 52.14 -1.59
C ALA A 417 52.10 52.40 -3.01
N LYS A 418 51.08 51.69 -3.51
CA LYS A 418 49.98 50.96 -2.86
C LYS A 418 49.65 49.69 -3.63
#